data_AF-A0A167CN99-F1
#
_entry.id   AF-A0A167CN99-F1
#
_cell.length_a   1.000
_cell.length_b   1.000
_cell.length_c   1.000
_cell.angle_alpha   90.00
_cell.angle_beta   90.00
_cell.angle_gamma   90.00
#
_symmetry.space_group_name_H-M   'P 1'
#
loop_
_entity.id
_entity.type
_entity.pdbx_description
1 polymer ?
#
loop_
_entity_poly.entity_id
_entity_poly.type
_entity_poly.pdbx_seq_one_letter_code
_entity_poly.pdbx_strand_id
1 'polypeptide(L)'
;MPPEARFAVVAGTGAFDFTPAFEDAVLCIVPSALFLVVALQRLFWLARQPRKGLIGVYTALQLAVLLYWALNAEKRPFFQLRTSAAVLAFVDGFLLLFLSHAEHARSVRPSTIINVYLLFTLLFDCVVARTLWLADHGPTIKGLFTSTVAIKLFVLGSEALEKRPILLVQYQNLSPEATSGILARSVFWWLNSLMRTGFARSLADHDLLPVHDSLAARTLLPKARNSFASSNQSNRHALAFSTLWATKYIFLAGVAPRLALSAFKYTLPILITRTTSWTADPSQSDAVGWVLAGAWLLVFIGQAVSNGFHYQMAYRFVTSIRGSLCSLIYTKTLDLSTTALDEFVPVSLMSTDTESICQSAATLHELWASPIESAVAIFLLYRQLGLAALAPVGVAILATTGMLWLAQFTGMAKKRWMMGIQTRVDVTVYVLASMKVRIQWERLIIPILDDRLQY
;
A
#
# COMPACT_ATOMS: atom_id res chain seq x y z
N MET A 1 30.27 8.75 32.24
CA MET A 1 29.33 7.74 31.71
C MET A 1 29.99 6.96 30.58
N PRO A 2 29.95 5.62 30.60
CA PRO A 2 30.38 4.80 29.47
C PRO A 2 29.57 5.15 28.21
N PRO A 3 30.13 5.00 27.00
CA PRO A 3 29.46 5.40 25.76
C PRO A 3 28.11 4.71 25.54
N GLU A 4 27.95 3.47 26.02
CA GLU A 4 26.71 2.69 25.93
C GLU A 4 25.55 3.27 26.77
N ALA A 5 25.87 3.91 27.90
CA ALA A 5 24.87 4.54 28.76
C ALA A 5 24.31 5.85 28.19
N ARG A 6 24.94 6.41 27.13
CA ARG A 6 24.51 7.69 26.53
C ARG A 6 23.28 7.56 25.63
N PHE A 7 22.97 6.35 25.17
CA PHE A 7 21.85 6.07 24.25
C PHE A 7 20.80 5.11 24.85
N ALA A 8 20.96 4.73 26.12
CA ALA A 8 20.01 3.88 26.83
C ALA A 8 18.77 4.67 27.29
N VAL A 9 17.70 3.97 27.69
CA VAL A 9 16.53 4.57 28.35
C VAL A 9 16.89 4.88 29.81
N VAL A 10 16.58 6.08 30.30
CA VAL A 10 16.87 6.48 31.69
C VAL A 10 15.71 6.07 32.58
N ALA A 11 15.98 5.22 33.56
CA ALA A 11 15.02 4.77 34.59
C ALA A 11 15.14 5.53 35.92
N GLY A 12 15.87 6.65 35.95
CA GLY A 12 16.36 7.28 37.19
C GLY A 12 15.33 7.97 38.07
N THR A 13 14.11 8.24 37.58
CA THR A 13 13.06 8.97 38.32
C THR A 13 11.73 8.21 38.42
N GLY A 14 11.72 6.89 38.16
CA GLY A 14 10.49 6.08 38.15
C GLY A 14 9.61 6.25 36.89
N ALA A 15 9.99 7.15 35.97
CA ALA A 15 9.43 7.28 34.63
C ALA A 15 10.40 6.69 33.59
N PHE A 16 9.88 5.85 32.69
CA PHE A 16 10.62 5.32 31.54
C PHE A 16 10.66 6.40 30.45
N ASP A 17 11.83 6.98 30.20
CA ASP A 17 12.01 8.04 29.19
C ASP A 17 13.33 7.93 28.40
N PHE A 18 13.31 8.36 27.14
CA PHE A 18 14.51 8.31 26.30
C PHE A 18 15.59 9.27 26.82
N THR A 19 16.86 8.96 26.57
CA THR A 19 17.93 9.92 26.85
C THR A 19 17.79 11.13 25.93
N PRO A 20 17.98 12.37 26.42
CA PRO A 20 17.97 13.56 25.57
C PRO A 20 18.95 13.48 24.38
N ALA A 21 20.08 12.78 24.56
CA ALA A 21 21.03 12.52 23.49
C ALA A 21 20.51 11.55 22.41
N PHE A 22 19.69 10.56 22.79
CA PHE A 22 19.03 9.67 21.84
C PHE A 22 17.92 10.39 21.07
N GLU A 23 17.14 11.23 21.75
CA GLU A 23 16.10 12.05 21.10
C GLU A 23 16.71 12.99 20.05
N ASP A 24 17.77 13.71 20.41
CA ASP A 24 18.39 14.66 19.49
C ASP A 24 19.11 13.94 18.33
N ALA A 25 19.81 12.83 18.58
CA ALA A 25 20.54 12.11 17.54
C ALA A 25 19.64 11.29 16.59
N VAL A 26 18.72 10.49 17.15
CA VAL A 26 17.96 9.49 16.38
C VAL A 26 16.61 10.05 15.94
N LEU A 27 15.91 10.78 16.81
CA LEU A 27 14.56 11.27 16.50
C LEU A 27 14.58 12.60 15.74
N CYS A 28 15.63 13.42 15.90
CA CYS A 28 15.73 14.71 15.21
C CYS A 28 16.73 14.69 14.03
N ILE A 29 17.99 14.29 14.25
CA ILE A 29 19.04 14.41 13.22
C ILE A 29 18.86 13.41 12.06
N VAL A 30 18.56 12.14 12.34
CA VAL A 30 18.43 11.11 11.28
C VAL A 30 17.30 11.42 10.28
N PRO A 31 16.05 11.73 10.71
CA PRO A 31 14.99 12.09 9.77
C PRO A 31 15.30 13.34 8.97
N SER A 32 15.96 14.32 9.59
CA SER A 32 16.35 15.58 8.94
C SER A 32 17.40 15.35 7.85
N ALA A 33 18.46 14.60 8.15
CA ALA A 33 19.51 14.27 7.19
C ALA A 33 18.97 13.47 5.99
N LEU A 34 18.08 12.49 6.23
CA LEU A 34 17.43 11.72 5.17
C LEU A 34 16.52 12.60 4.31
N PHE A 35 15.74 13.49 4.93
CA PHE A 35 14.89 14.43 4.21
C PHE A 35 15.71 15.34 3.29
N LEU A 36 16.81 15.89 3.80
CA LEU A 36 17.69 16.79 3.05
C LEU A 36 18.21 16.14 1.75
N VAL A 37 18.68 14.90 1.82
CA VAL A 37 19.16 14.15 0.65
C VAL A 37 18.03 13.90 -0.36
N VAL A 38 16.88 13.41 0.11
CA VAL A 38 15.74 13.05 -0.76
C VAL A 38 15.08 14.28 -1.38
N ALA A 39 14.93 15.36 -0.61
CA ALA A 39 14.35 16.62 -1.05
C ALA A 39 15.22 17.30 -2.11
N LEU A 40 16.55 17.32 -1.94
CA LEU A 40 17.47 17.88 -2.95
C LEU A 40 17.44 17.08 -4.25
N GLN A 41 17.46 15.75 -4.18
CA GLN A 41 17.33 14.88 -5.37
C GLN A 41 15.99 15.14 -6.09
N ARG A 42 14.91 15.29 -5.32
CA ARG A 42 13.57 15.54 -5.86
C ARG A 42 13.49 16.92 -6.53
N LEU A 43 14.07 17.95 -5.93
CA LEU A 43 14.14 19.31 -6.48
C LEU A 43 14.87 19.34 -7.82
N PHE A 44 15.98 18.60 -7.94
CA PHE A 44 16.71 18.47 -9.19
C PHE A 44 15.88 17.79 -10.30
N TRP A 45 15.07 16.79 -9.94
CA TRP A 45 14.15 16.14 -10.88
C TRP A 45 12.97 17.07 -11.27
N LEU A 46 12.38 17.76 -10.29
CA LEU A 46 11.29 18.72 -10.52
C LEU A 46 11.75 19.93 -11.34
N ALA A 47 13.02 20.32 -11.26
CA ALA A 47 13.61 21.42 -12.03
C ALA A 47 13.38 21.28 -13.55
N ARG A 48 13.26 20.03 -14.04
CA ARG A 48 13.08 19.67 -15.46
C ARG A 48 11.62 19.62 -15.93
N GLN A 49 10.65 19.93 -15.06
CA GLN A 49 9.21 19.89 -15.36
C GLN A 49 8.61 21.33 -15.47
N PRO A 50 7.57 21.56 -16.30
CA PRO A 50 6.96 22.88 -16.51
C PRO A 50 6.21 23.41 -15.26
N ARG A 51 6.19 24.74 -15.09
CA ARG A 51 5.73 25.48 -13.89
C ARG A 51 4.23 25.84 -13.90
N LYS A 52 3.59 25.84 -12.72
CA LYS A 52 2.19 26.21 -12.43
C LYS A 52 1.95 26.67 -10.97
N GLY A 53 2.19 27.94 -10.64
CA GLY A 53 1.54 28.63 -9.51
C GLY A 53 2.13 28.46 -8.08
N LEU A 54 1.81 29.42 -7.20
CA LEU A 54 2.56 29.81 -5.98
C LEU A 54 1.69 29.80 -4.70
N ILE A 55 2.31 29.62 -3.52
CA ILE A 55 2.08 30.28 -2.21
C ILE A 55 2.94 29.56 -1.13
N GLY A 56 3.47 30.31 -0.16
CA GLY A 56 4.14 29.78 1.03
C GLY A 56 3.96 30.68 2.25
N VAL A 57 3.65 30.08 3.41
CA VAL A 57 3.80 30.66 4.76
C VAL A 57 4.03 29.50 5.73
N TYR A 58 5.29 29.26 6.13
CA TYR A 58 5.67 28.32 7.21
C TYR A 58 7.05 28.63 7.84
N THR A 59 7.95 29.35 7.17
CA THR A 59 9.34 29.58 7.64
C THR A 59 9.51 30.61 8.75
N ALA A 60 8.57 31.52 8.96
CA ALA A 60 8.76 32.59 9.95
C ALA A 60 8.79 32.05 11.40
N LEU A 61 8.12 30.92 11.66
CA LEU A 61 7.94 30.40 13.01
C LEU A 61 9.12 29.56 13.51
N GLN A 62 9.84 28.90 12.59
CA GLN A 62 11.03 28.11 12.94
C GLN A 62 12.27 28.98 13.22
N LEU A 63 12.34 30.17 12.61
CA LEU A 63 13.38 31.18 12.88
C LEU A 63 13.33 31.67 14.34
N ALA A 64 12.12 31.84 14.89
CA ALA A 64 11.92 32.32 16.25
C ALA A 64 12.38 31.30 17.32
N VAL A 65 12.19 30.00 17.06
CA VAL A 65 12.69 28.92 17.92
C VAL A 65 14.22 28.90 17.91
N LEU A 66 14.85 28.99 16.74
CA LEU A 66 16.31 28.96 16.60
C LEU A 66 16.99 30.17 17.30
N LEU A 67 16.41 31.37 17.17
CA LEU A 67 16.94 32.58 17.81
C LEU A 67 16.87 32.53 19.35
N TYR A 68 15.83 31.93 19.93
CA TYR A 68 15.71 31.81 21.39
C TYR A 68 16.72 30.82 22.00
N TRP A 69 16.98 29.70 21.32
CA TRP A 69 17.96 28.72 21.78
C TRP A 69 19.41 29.20 21.63
N ALA A 70 19.71 29.99 20.59
CA ALA A 70 21.00 30.63 20.41
C ALA A 70 21.31 31.67 21.50
N LEU A 71 20.28 32.33 22.06
CA LEU A 71 20.43 33.40 23.04
C LEU A 71 20.45 32.93 24.51
N ASN A 72 20.02 31.70 24.81
CA ASN A 72 20.00 31.14 26.17
C ASN A 72 21.07 30.04 26.40
N ALA A 73 22.21 30.19 25.74
CA ALA A 73 23.25 29.16 25.57
C ALA A 73 24.08 28.80 26.81
N GLU A 74 23.81 29.36 27.99
CA GLU A 74 24.62 29.06 29.17
C GLU A 74 23.93 28.07 30.12
N LYS A 75 24.62 26.95 30.33
CA LYS A 75 24.47 25.96 31.44
C LYS A 75 23.67 24.67 31.15
N ARG A 76 23.99 23.84 30.14
CA ARG A 76 23.63 22.39 30.16
C ARG A 76 24.62 21.45 29.42
N PRO A 77 24.85 20.21 29.93
CA PRO A 77 25.59 19.18 29.20
C PRO A 77 24.79 18.71 27.97
N PHE A 78 25.48 18.33 26.88
CA PHE A 78 24.96 17.97 25.54
C PHE A 78 24.48 19.11 24.62
N PHE A 79 24.83 20.36 24.95
CA PHE A 79 24.50 21.57 24.16
C PHE A 79 24.82 21.48 22.65
N GLN A 80 25.97 20.89 22.28
CA GLN A 80 26.41 20.80 20.87
C GLN A 80 25.48 19.93 20.00
N LEU A 81 24.91 18.87 20.56
CA LEU A 81 24.05 17.94 19.81
C LEU A 81 22.66 18.55 19.59
N ARG A 82 22.11 19.20 20.62
CA ARG A 82 20.80 19.85 20.57
C ARG A 82 20.78 21.08 19.67
N THR A 83 21.84 21.89 19.69
CA THR A 83 21.99 23.02 18.76
C THR A 83 22.13 22.56 17.31
N SER A 84 22.87 21.48 17.06
CA SER A 84 22.98 20.87 15.73
C SER A 84 21.62 20.36 15.22
N ALA A 85 20.83 19.71 16.08
CA ALA A 85 19.48 19.28 15.75
C ALA A 85 18.54 20.46 15.44
N ALA A 86 18.63 21.56 16.20
CA ALA A 86 17.83 22.77 15.97
C ALA A 86 18.20 23.49 14.65
N VAL A 87 19.49 23.55 14.31
CA VAL A 87 19.97 24.12 13.03
C VAL A 87 19.46 23.28 11.86
N LEU A 88 19.55 21.94 11.96
CA LEU A 88 19.03 21.04 10.93
C LEU A 88 17.51 21.18 10.74
N ALA A 89 16.76 21.26 11.84
CA ALA A 89 15.31 21.46 11.77
C ALA A 89 14.93 22.79 11.08
N PHE A 90 15.70 23.85 11.30
CA PHE A 90 15.52 25.14 10.63
C PHE A 90 15.82 25.06 9.13
N VAL A 91 16.92 24.39 8.75
CA VAL A 91 17.29 24.15 7.34
C VAL A 91 16.20 23.33 6.64
N ASP A 92 15.67 22.30 7.31
CA ASP A 92 14.56 21.50 6.82
C ASP A 92 13.31 22.34 6.60
N GLY A 93 12.95 23.24 7.52
CA GLY A 93 11.84 24.19 7.33
C GLY A 93 11.95 25.03 6.08
N PHE A 94 13.16 25.52 5.81
CA PHE A 94 13.44 26.30 4.61
C PHE A 94 13.33 25.44 3.34
N LEU A 95 13.87 24.22 3.38
CA LEU A 95 13.80 23.27 2.27
C LEU A 95 12.36 22.77 2.02
N LEU A 96 11.58 22.56 3.08
CA LEU A 96 10.16 22.21 3.03
C LEU A 96 9.35 23.27 2.31
N LEU A 97 9.61 24.55 2.56
CA LEU A 97 8.94 25.62 1.83
C LEU A 97 9.27 25.60 0.34
N PHE A 98 10.56 25.48 0.00
CA PHE A 98 10.96 25.46 -1.39
C PHE A 98 10.42 24.22 -2.12
N LEU A 99 10.43 23.06 -1.46
CA LEU A 99 9.89 21.80 -1.98
C LEU A 99 8.37 21.84 -2.09
N SER A 100 7.65 22.32 -1.07
CA SER A 100 6.18 22.50 -1.09
C SER A 100 5.78 23.44 -2.22
N HIS A 101 6.50 24.56 -2.36
CA HIS A 101 6.27 25.49 -3.45
C HIS A 101 6.53 24.84 -4.82
N ALA A 102 7.66 24.14 -4.98
CA ALA A 102 8.00 23.47 -6.23
C ALA A 102 6.98 22.37 -6.58
N GLU A 103 6.47 21.62 -5.60
CA GLU A 103 5.51 20.55 -5.81
C GLU A 103 4.11 21.08 -6.10
N HIS A 104 3.65 22.12 -5.42
CA HIS A 104 2.43 22.83 -5.82
C HIS A 104 2.56 23.38 -7.24
N ALA A 105 3.75 23.87 -7.59
CA ALA A 105 3.98 24.42 -8.91
C ALA A 105 4.03 23.37 -10.02
N ARG A 106 4.34 22.10 -9.74
CA ARG A 106 4.75 21.16 -10.81
C ARG A 106 4.14 19.76 -10.70
N SER A 107 3.46 19.46 -9.60
CA SER A 107 2.83 18.17 -9.34
C SER A 107 1.32 18.32 -9.26
N VAL A 108 0.60 17.39 -9.89
CA VAL A 108 -0.86 17.27 -9.76
C VAL A 108 -1.25 16.65 -8.41
N ARG A 109 -0.30 15.96 -7.76
CA ARG A 109 -0.49 15.30 -6.46
C ARG A 109 0.14 16.11 -5.34
N PRO A 110 -0.47 16.12 -4.15
CA PRO A 110 0.21 16.53 -2.93
C PRO A 110 1.52 15.76 -2.73
N SER A 111 2.50 16.43 -2.15
CA SER A 111 3.83 15.85 -1.97
C SER A 111 3.79 14.57 -1.14
N THR A 112 4.27 13.46 -1.68
CA THR A 112 4.43 12.24 -0.88
C THR A 112 5.58 12.40 0.12
N ILE A 113 6.63 13.13 -0.24
CA ILE A 113 7.85 13.25 0.58
C ILE A 113 7.56 14.16 1.78
N ILE A 114 6.93 15.31 1.57
CA ILE A 114 6.59 16.25 2.64
C ILE A 114 5.57 15.62 3.59
N ASN A 115 4.51 14.97 3.07
CA ASN A 115 3.51 14.32 3.92
C ASN A 115 4.12 13.19 4.77
N VAL A 116 5.02 12.37 4.20
CA VAL A 116 5.71 11.32 4.96
C VAL A 116 6.65 11.92 6.00
N TYR A 117 7.46 12.90 5.63
CA TYR A 117 8.37 13.60 6.55
C TYR A 117 7.62 14.25 7.71
N LEU A 118 6.57 15.02 7.42
CA LEU A 118 5.77 15.70 8.43
C LEU A 118 5.05 14.70 9.33
N LEU A 119 4.53 13.59 8.79
CA LEU A 119 3.89 12.55 9.60
C LEU A 119 4.86 11.92 10.60
N PHE A 120 6.04 11.48 10.15
CA PHE A 120 7.02 10.83 11.02
C PHE A 120 7.63 11.80 12.03
N THR A 121 8.02 13.00 11.59
CA THR A 121 8.58 14.00 12.51
C THR A 121 7.54 14.49 13.52
N LEU A 122 6.25 14.57 13.16
CA LEU A 122 5.20 14.91 14.11
C LEU A 122 5.03 13.83 15.20
N LEU A 123 5.14 12.54 14.84
CA LEU A 123 5.13 11.46 15.84
C LEU A 123 6.31 11.59 16.82
N PHE A 124 7.51 11.91 16.31
CA PHE A 124 8.69 12.13 17.15
C PHE A 124 8.60 13.39 18.00
N ASP A 125 8.11 14.49 17.45
CA ASP A 125 7.92 15.72 18.21
C ASP A 125 6.87 15.54 19.32
N CYS A 126 5.85 14.71 19.13
CA CYS A 126 4.92 14.36 20.21
C CYS A 126 5.64 13.69 21.39
N VAL A 127 6.64 12.84 21.13
CA VAL A 127 7.47 12.22 22.17
C VAL A 127 8.31 13.29 22.87
N VAL A 128 9.03 14.13 22.11
CA VAL A 128 9.85 15.21 22.68
C VAL A 128 8.99 16.21 23.47
N ALA A 129 7.79 16.53 23.00
CA ALA A 129 6.84 17.38 23.71
C ALA A 129 6.46 16.76 25.06
N ARG A 130 6.12 15.47 25.09
CA ARG A 130 5.85 14.74 26.34
C ARG A 130 7.05 14.81 27.28
N THR A 131 8.26 14.50 26.80
CA THR A 131 9.50 14.56 27.59
C THR A 131 9.70 15.97 28.18
N LEU A 132 9.46 17.02 27.39
CA LEU A 132 9.58 18.41 27.85
C LEU A 132 8.54 18.80 28.90
N TRP A 133 7.34 18.21 28.88
CA TRP A 133 6.31 18.44 29.91
C TRP A 133 6.61 17.69 31.21
N LEU A 134 7.16 16.48 31.10
CA LEU A 134 7.56 15.65 32.24
C LEU A 134 8.86 16.16 32.90
N ALA A 135 9.79 16.66 32.10
CA ALA A 135 10.96 17.36 32.61
C ALA A 135 10.53 18.73 33.15
N ASP A 136 10.99 19.09 34.34
CA ASP A 136 10.60 20.34 35.01
C ASP A 136 11.28 21.57 34.35
N HIS A 137 10.95 21.82 33.08
CA HIS A 137 11.44 22.93 32.27
C HIS A 137 10.48 24.13 32.39
N GLY A 138 10.99 25.33 32.14
CA GLY A 138 10.21 26.56 32.22
C GLY A 138 8.96 26.53 31.32
N PRO A 139 7.85 27.15 31.74
CA PRO A 139 6.56 27.08 31.04
C PRO A 139 6.61 27.64 29.61
N THR A 140 7.52 28.58 29.36
CA THR A 140 7.73 29.20 28.04
C THR A 140 8.19 28.19 26.99
N ILE A 141 9.15 27.31 27.32
CA ILE A 141 9.70 26.31 26.39
C ILE A 141 8.65 25.25 26.08
N LYS A 142 7.92 24.80 27.11
CA LYS A 142 6.82 23.83 26.98
C LYS A 142 5.75 24.35 26.02
N GLY A 143 5.29 25.59 26.22
CA GLY A 143 4.28 26.24 25.37
C GLY A 143 4.76 26.52 23.94
N LEU A 144 6.01 26.94 23.75
CA LEU A 144 6.58 27.21 22.43
C LEU A 144 6.68 25.92 21.59
N PHE A 145 7.17 24.84 22.21
CA PHE A 145 7.35 23.57 21.50
C PHE A 145 6.01 22.91 21.16
N THR A 146 5.03 22.90 22.09
CA THR A 146 3.68 22.39 21.76
C THR A 146 2.99 23.20 20.69
N SER A 147 3.18 24.53 20.66
CA SER A 147 2.67 25.39 19.58
C SER A 147 3.30 25.00 18.23
N THR A 148 4.59 24.65 18.22
CA THR A 148 5.27 24.16 17.02
C THR A 148 4.69 22.84 16.52
N VAL A 149 4.39 21.90 17.44
CA VAL A 149 3.72 20.63 17.11
C VAL A 149 2.32 20.89 16.53
N ALA A 150 1.54 21.78 17.14
CA ALA A 150 0.20 22.13 16.66
C ALA A 150 0.22 22.76 15.26
N ILE A 151 1.20 23.63 14.99
CA ILE A 151 1.36 24.25 13.67
C ILE A 151 1.83 23.20 12.64
N LYS A 152 2.74 22.29 13.01
CA LYS A 152 3.14 21.18 12.15
C LYS A 152 1.95 20.27 11.81
N LEU A 153 1.06 20.00 12.77
CA LEU A 153 -0.19 19.26 12.54
C LEU A 153 -1.10 19.97 11.54
N PHE A 154 -1.28 21.28 11.70
CA PHE A 154 -2.07 22.09 10.78
C PHE A 154 -1.49 22.07 9.37
N VAL A 155 -0.17 22.21 9.23
CA VAL A 155 0.52 22.16 7.94
C VAL A 155 0.37 20.80 7.29
N LEU A 156 0.55 19.71 8.03
CA LEU A 156 0.31 18.35 7.55
C LEU A 156 -1.14 18.19 7.05
N GLY A 157 -2.13 18.69 7.81
CA GLY A 157 -3.54 18.68 7.39
C GLY A 157 -3.75 19.46 6.10
N SER A 158 -3.21 20.66 5.99
CA SER A 158 -3.36 21.52 4.80
C SER A 158 -2.66 20.97 3.55
N GLU A 159 -1.55 20.24 3.73
CA GLU A 159 -0.80 19.58 2.66
C GLU A 159 -1.45 18.24 2.27
N ALA A 160 -2.11 17.56 3.21
CA ALA A 160 -2.80 16.30 2.95
C ALA A 160 -4.12 16.49 2.17
N LEU A 161 -4.77 17.65 2.32
CA LEU A 161 -6.02 17.97 1.66
C LEU A 161 -5.83 18.12 0.14
N GLU A 162 -6.70 17.45 -0.61
CA GLU A 162 -6.64 17.45 -2.07
C GLU A 162 -7.10 18.81 -2.64
N LYS A 163 -6.22 19.45 -3.41
CA LYS A 163 -6.46 20.77 -4.01
C LYS A 163 -7.06 20.66 -5.43
N ARG A 164 -7.99 19.71 -5.62
CA ARG A 164 -8.66 19.45 -6.90
C ARG A 164 -9.29 20.69 -7.57
N PRO A 165 -9.95 21.63 -6.86
CA PRO A 165 -10.55 22.79 -7.51
C PRO A 165 -9.55 23.76 -8.16
N ILE A 166 -8.26 23.65 -7.83
CA ILE A 166 -7.19 24.53 -8.34
C ILE A 166 -6.49 23.89 -9.57
N LEU A 167 -6.84 22.66 -9.93
CA LEU A 167 -6.27 21.97 -11.08
C LEU A 167 -6.76 22.60 -12.40
N LEU A 168 -5.84 22.79 -13.34
CA LEU A 168 -6.18 23.20 -14.70
C LEU A 168 -7.10 22.18 -15.37
N VAL A 169 -7.94 22.67 -16.28
CA VAL A 169 -8.96 21.90 -17.01
C VAL A 169 -8.42 20.58 -17.57
N GLN A 170 -7.21 20.57 -18.14
CA GLN A 170 -6.56 19.37 -18.69
C GLN A 170 -6.28 18.25 -17.66
N TYR A 171 -6.28 18.55 -16.36
CA TYR A 171 -6.03 17.60 -15.27
C TYR A 171 -7.27 17.31 -14.41
N GLN A 172 -8.41 17.95 -14.68
CA GLN A 172 -9.65 17.73 -13.91
C GLN A 172 -10.23 16.33 -14.12
N ASN A 173 -10.04 15.77 -15.32
CA ASN A 173 -10.51 14.43 -15.71
C ASN A 173 -9.60 13.28 -15.25
N LEU A 174 -8.53 13.58 -14.50
CA LEU A 174 -7.71 12.53 -13.90
C LEU A 174 -8.48 11.78 -12.81
N SER A 175 -8.09 10.52 -12.59
CA SER A 175 -8.70 9.72 -11.53
C SER A 175 -8.45 10.34 -10.16
N PRO A 176 -9.43 10.31 -9.23
CA PRO A 176 -9.24 10.81 -7.86
C PRO A 176 -8.06 10.14 -7.15
N GLU A 177 -7.81 8.86 -7.42
CA GLU A 177 -6.63 8.16 -6.92
C GLU A 177 -5.31 8.83 -7.41
N ALA A 178 -5.31 9.36 -8.63
CA ALA A 178 -4.16 10.03 -9.23
C ALA A 178 -3.96 11.47 -8.75
N THR A 179 -4.93 12.07 -8.06
CA THR A 179 -4.83 13.42 -7.50
C THR A 179 -4.68 13.40 -5.97
N SER A 180 -5.12 12.33 -5.31
CA SER A 180 -5.01 12.14 -3.87
C SER A 180 -3.57 11.97 -3.35
N GLY A 181 -3.30 12.61 -2.20
CA GLY A 181 -2.04 12.48 -1.47
C GLY A 181 -1.84 11.10 -0.84
N ILE A 182 -0.63 10.84 -0.32
CA ILE A 182 -0.29 9.52 0.24
C ILE A 182 -1.20 9.12 1.41
N LEU A 183 -1.55 10.05 2.31
CA LEU A 183 -2.41 9.77 3.46
C LEU A 183 -3.84 9.41 3.04
N ALA A 184 -4.42 10.17 2.11
CA ALA A 184 -5.72 9.86 1.54
C ALA A 184 -5.73 8.51 0.80
N ARG A 185 -4.61 8.15 0.15
CA ARG A 185 -4.44 6.84 -0.50
C ARG A 185 -4.30 5.71 0.51
N SER A 186 -3.59 5.91 1.62
CA SER A 186 -3.41 4.91 2.69
C SER A 186 -4.75 4.42 3.26
N VAL A 187 -5.71 5.33 3.42
CA VAL A 187 -7.05 5.04 4.01
C VAL A 187 -8.13 4.94 2.92
N PHE A 188 -7.74 4.99 1.64
CA PHE A 188 -8.67 4.97 0.50
C PHE A 188 -9.78 6.03 0.56
N TRP A 189 -9.45 7.21 1.10
CA TRP A 189 -10.42 8.30 1.32
C TRP A 189 -11.13 8.75 0.04
N TRP A 190 -10.42 8.73 -1.09
CA TRP A 190 -10.95 9.08 -2.42
C TRP A 190 -12.11 8.19 -2.87
N LEU A 191 -12.24 6.98 -2.33
CA LEU A 191 -13.33 6.05 -2.66
C LEU A 191 -14.64 6.45 -1.97
N ASN A 192 -14.60 7.24 -0.88
CA ASN A 192 -15.79 7.61 -0.12
C ASN A 192 -16.84 8.33 -0.95
N SER A 193 -16.43 9.14 -1.94
CA SER A 193 -17.38 9.78 -2.85
C SER A 193 -18.19 8.77 -3.63
N LEU A 194 -17.54 7.73 -4.19
CA LEU A 194 -18.19 6.67 -4.94
C LEU A 194 -19.08 5.81 -4.03
N MET A 195 -18.60 5.48 -2.82
CA MET A 195 -19.37 4.69 -1.85
C MET A 195 -20.64 5.41 -1.39
N ARG A 196 -20.56 6.73 -1.17
CA ARG A 196 -21.73 7.55 -0.83
C ARG A 196 -22.75 7.61 -1.97
N THR A 197 -22.29 7.78 -3.21
CA THR A 197 -23.18 7.72 -4.39
C THR A 197 -23.84 6.37 -4.51
N GLY A 198 -23.08 5.27 -4.36
CA GLY A 198 -23.62 3.89 -4.41
C GLY A 198 -24.56 3.56 -3.26
N PHE A 199 -24.42 4.21 -2.10
CA PHE A 199 -25.37 4.11 -1.00
C PHE A 199 -26.69 4.85 -1.30
N ALA A 200 -26.61 6.00 -1.97
CA ALA A 200 -27.78 6.82 -2.27
C ALA A 200 -28.55 6.36 -3.53
N ARG A 201 -27.84 5.82 -4.54
CA ARG A 201 -28.43 5.38 -5.80
C ARG A 201 -27.63 4.24 -6.45
N SER A 202 -28.27 3.52 -7.37
CA SER A 202 -27.56 2.56 -8.22
C SER A 202 -26.53 3.29 -9.10
N LEU A 203 -25.32 2.72 -9.18
CA LEU A 203 -24.22 3.29 -9.94
C LEU A 203 -24.44 3.08 -11.44
N ALA A 204 -24.24 4.13 -12.23
CA ALA A 204 -24.17 4.07 -13.68
C ALA A 204 -22.72 4.18 -14.19
N ASP A 205 -22.48 3.88 -15.47
CA ASP A 205 -21.13 3.91 -16.06
C ASP A 205 -20.43 5.28 -15.91
N HIS A 206 -21.18 6.38 -16.00
CA HIS A 206 -20.66 7.74 -15.81
C HIS A 206 -20.27 8.07 -14.36
N ASP A 207 -20.72 7.29 -13.37
CA ASP A 207 -20.32 7.45 -11.96
C ASP A 207 -18.97 6.78 -11.67
N LEU A 208 -18.52 5.90 -12.57
CA LEU A 208 -17.29 5.15 -12.36
C LEU A 208 -16.07 6.04 -12.57
N LEU A 209 -15.07 5.81 -11.72
CA LEU A 209 -13.84 6.58 -11.74
C LEU A 209 -12.97 6.15 -12.93
N PRO A 210 -12.33 7.10 -13.65
CA PRO A 210 -11.50 6.76 -14.78
C PRO A 210 -10.29 5.93 -14.32
N VAL A 211 -9.88 5.00 -15.19
CA VAL A 211 -8.72 4.15 -14.92
C VAL A 211 -7.44 4.99 -14.92
N HIS A 212 -6.55 4.73 -13.95
CA HIS A 212 -5.25 5.38 -13.88
C HIS A 212 -4.43 5.10 -15.16
N ASP A 213 -3.83 6.14 -15.75
CA ASP A 213 -3.11 6.06 -17.04
C ASP A 213 -2.09 4.92 -17.17
N SER A 214 -1.38 4.60 -16.09
CA SER A 214 -0.42 3.49 -16.05
C SER A 214 -1.03 2.09 -16.23
N LEU A 215 -2.35 1.97 -16.04
CA LEU A 215 -3.14 0.74 -16.16
C LEU A 215 -4.01 0.74 -17.42
N ALA A 216 -4.04 1.84 -18.17
CA ALA A 216 -4.81 1.93 -19.40
C ALA A 216 -4.18 1.07 -20.50
N ALA A 217 -5.01 0.41 -21.31
CA ALA A 217 -4.56 -0.42 -22.43
C ALA A 217 -3.60 0.32 -23.38
N ARG A 218 -3.86 1.61 -23.63
CA ARG A 218 -3.00 2.49 -24.46
C ARG A 218 -1.55 2.57 -23.98
N THR A 219 -1.28 2.39 -22.68
CA THR A 219 0.08 2.41 -22.13
C THR A 219 0.64 1.00 -21.91
N LEU A 220 -0.21 0.03 -21.58
CA LEU A 220 0.18 -1.36 -21.34
C LEU A 220 0.53 -2.10 -22.63
N LEU A 221 -0.29 -1.96 -23.68
CA LEU A 221 -0.09 -2.65 -24.95
C LEU A 221 1.29 -2.41 -25.58
N PRO A 222 1.78 -1.17 -25.78
CA PRO A 222 3.09 -0.96 -26.38
C PRO A 222 4.22 -1.54 -25.53
N LYS A 223 4.11 -1.47 -24.19
CA LYS A 223 5.10 -2.08 -23.28
C LYS A 223 5.11 -3.60 -23.38
N ALA A 224 3.94 -4.22 -23.37
CA ALA A 224 3.79 -5.66 -23.48
C ALA A 224 4.28 -6.16 -24.85
N ARG A 225 3.91 -5.47 -25.93
CA ARG A 225 4.35 -5.78 -27.30
C ARG A 225 5.85 -5.66 -27.46
N ASN A 226 6.47 -4.57 -26.99
CA ASN A 226 7.92 -4.38 -27.09
C ASN A 226 8.68 -5.42 -26.27
N SER A 227 8.18 -5.74 -25.06
CA SER A 227 8.75 -6.78 -24.20
C SER A 227 8.68 -8.16 -24.85
N PHE A 228 7.55 -8.50 -25.50
CA PHE A 228 7.37 -9.77 -26.19
C PHE A 228 8.16 -9.86 -27.50
N ALA A 229 8.26 -8.76 -28.27
CA ALA A 229 9.06 -8.71 -29.47
C ALA A 229 10.57 -8.87 -29.18
N SER A 230 11.02 -8.37 -28.02
CA SER A 230 12.41 -8.48 -27.59
C SER A 230 12.74 -9.83 -26.93
N SER A 231 11.73 -10.66 -26.62
CA SER A 231 11.94 -11.95 -25.99
C SER A 231 12.20 -13.04 -27.03
N ASN A 232 12.93 -14.09 -26.63
CA ASN A 232 13.13 -15.23 -27.49
C ASN A 232 11.82 -16.04 -27.62
N GLN A 233 11.09 -15.82 -28.71
CA GLN A 233 9.79 -16.45 -28.98
C GLN A 233 9.88 -17.96 -29.18
N SER A 234 11.08 -18.53 -29.36
CA SER A 234 11.27 -19.99 -29.40
C SER A 234 11.11 -20.65 -28.02
N ASN A 235 11.12 -19.88 -26.94
CA ASN A 235 10.95 -20.38 -25.59
C ASN A 235 9.46 -20.59 -25.26
N ARG A 236 9.12 -21.78 -24.74
CA ARG A 236 7.75 -22.14 -24.30
C ARG A 236 7.12 -21.13 -23.34
N HIS A 237 7.93 -20.45 -22.52
CA HIS A 237 7.46 -19.51 -21.50
C HIS A 237 7.69 -18.03 -21.86
N ALA A 238 8.03 -17.74 -23.12
CA ALA A 238 8.37 -16.38 -23.57
C ALA A 238 7.29 -15.35 -23.23
N LEU A 239 6.01 -15.69 -23.43
CA LEU A 239 4.87 -14.80 -23.15
C LEU A 239 4.73 -14.49 -21.65
N ALA A 240 4.94 -15.48 -20.78
CA ALA A 240 4.83 -15.30 -19.34
C ALA A 240 5.93 -14.36 -18.83
N PHE A 241 7.19 -14.64 -19.20
CA PHE A 241 8.31 -13.80 -18.79
C PHE A 241 8.25 -12.40 -19.40
N SER A 242 7.85 -12.25 -20.66
CA SER A 242 7.72 -10.92 -21.27
C SER A 242 6.61 -10.09 -20.63
N THR A 243 5.50 -10.71 -20.23
CA THR A 243 4.38 -10.03 -19.56
C THR A 243 4.77 -9.59 -18.14
N LEU A 244 5.47 -10.45 -17.39
CA LEU A 244 6.04 -10.09 -16.09
C LEU A 244 7.06 -8.95 -16.23
N TRP A 245 7.92 -9.02 -17.24
CA TRP A 245 8.92 -7.99 -17.49
C TRP A 245 8.31 -6.65 -17.89
N ALA A 246 7.23 -6.65 -18.69
CA ALA A 246 6.51 -5.45 -19.08
C ALA A 246 5.85 -4.73 -17.88
N THR A 247 5.49 -5.49 -16.84
CA THR A 247 4.78 -5.01 -15.65
C THR A 247 5.69 -4.90 -14.40
N LYS A 248 7.01 -5.11 -14.57
CA LYS A 248 7.99 -5.23 -13.46
C LYS A 248 7.98 -4.07 -12.47
N TYR A 249 7.79 -2.83 -12.92
CA TYR A 249 7.77 -1.69 -12.01
C TYR A 249 6.55 -1.67 -11.10
N ILE A 250 5.41 -2.19 -11.57
CA ILE A 250 4.19 -2.32 -10.78
C ILE A 250 4.36 -3.46 -9.77
N PHE A 251 4.97 -4.57 -10.19
CA PHE A 251 5.33 -5.68 -9.30
C PHE A 251 6.30 -5.23 -8.20
N LEU A 252 7.42 -4.58 -8.57
CA LEU A 252 8.43 -4.11 -7.61
C LEU A 252 7.87 -3.10 -6.61
N ALA A 253 6.91 -2.26 -7.01
CA ALA A 253 6.23 -1.34 -6.10
C ALA A 253 5.45 -2.06 -4.98
N GLY A 254 5.00 -3.29 -5.20
CA GLY A 254 4.31 -4.11 -4.19
C GLY A 254 5.24 -4.79 -3.17
N VAL A 255 6.56 -4.86 -3.43
CA VAL A 255 7.52 -5.54 -2.56
C VAL A 255 7.68 -4.83 -1.21
N ALA A 256 7.90 -3.51 -1.24
CA ALA A 256 8.13 -2.74 -0.01
C ALA A 256 6.93 -2.78 0.97
N PRO A 257 5.67 -2.56 0.52
CA PRO A 257 4.50 -2.73 1.38
C PRO A 257 4.34 -4.16 1.93
N ARG A 258 4.68 -5.19 1.13
CA ARG A 258 4.59 -6.59 1.57
C ARG A 258 5.60 -6.91 2.68
N LEU A 259 6.83 -6.41 2.56
CA LEU A 259 7.86 -6.54 3.60
C LEU A 259 7.50 -5.77 4.87
N ALA A 260 6.96 -4.54 4.73
CA ALA A 260 6.47 -3.76 5.87
C ALA A 260 5.34 -4.52 6.60
N LEU A 261 4.40 -5.11 5.86
CA LEU A 261 3.34 -5.93 6.42
C LEU A 261 3.90 -7.13 7.22
N SER A 262 4.90 -7.83 6.69
CA SER A 262 5.60 -8.91 7.41
C SER A 262 6.21 -8.39 8.71
N ALA A 263 6.95 -7.27 8.65
CA ALA A 263 7.63 -6.71 9.81
C ALA A 263 6.64 -6.37 10.93
N PHE A 264 5.51 -5.73 10.61
CA PHE A 264 4.47 -5.45 11.62
C PHE A 264 3.86 -6.73 12.20
N LYS A 265 3.54 -7.73 11.37
CA LYS A 265 3.01 -9.02 11.85
C LYS A 265 3.97 -9.71 12.83
N TYR A 266 5.27 -9.73 12.54
CA TYR A 266 6.27 -10.36 13.40
C TYR A 266 6.70 -9.50 14.60
N THR A 267 6.31 -8.23 14.64
CA THR A 267 6.45 -7.41 15.84
C THR A 267 5.43 -7.81 16.91
N LEU A 268 4.27 -8.38 16.53
CA LEU A 268 3.22 -8.77 17.47
C LEU A 268 3.67 -9.78 18.54
N PRO A 269 4.34 -10.91 18.21
CA PRO A 269 4.83 -11.83 19.24
C PRO A 269 5.80 -11.16 20.23
N ILE A 270 6.66 -10.25 19.76
CA ILE A 270 7.60 -9.51 20.60
C ILE A 270 6.86 -8.60 21.57
N LEU A 271 5.83 -7.88 21.07
CA LEU A 271 4.97 -7.05 21.89
C LEU A 271 4.22 -7.88 22.93
N ILE A 272 3.67 -9.03 22.54
CA ILE A 272 2.99 -9.95 23.47
C ILE A 272 3.95 -10.36 24.58
N THR A 273 5.16 -10.83 24.27
CA THR A 273 6.14 -11.22 25.30
C THR A 273 6.48 -10.07 26.23
N ARG A 274 6.66 -8.84 25.70
CA ARG A 274 6.94 -7.67 26.54
C ARG A 274 5.74 -7.30 27.41
N THR A 275 4.53 -7.32 26.86
CA THR A 275 3.29 -7.07 27.63
C THR A 275 3.11 -8.08 28.74
N THR A 276 3.27 -9.37 28.44
CA THR A 276 3.18 -10.43 29.45
C THR A 276 4.23 -10.25 30.56
N SER A 277 5.47 -9.91 30.21
CA SER A 277 6.54 -9.66 31.20
C SER A 277 6.28 -8.43 32.06
N TRP A 278 5.55 -7.43 31.55
CA TRP A 278 5.16 -6.25 32.32
C TRP A 278 3.99 -6.59 33.25
N THR A 279 2.97 -7.30 32.77
CA THR A 279 1.82 -7.71 33.60
C THR A 279 2.19 -8.71 34.69
N ALA A 280 3.25 -9.50 34.50
CA ALA A 280 3.68 -10.51 35.46
C ALA A 280 4.50 -9.94 36.64
N ASP A 281 4.99 -8.70 36.53
CA ASP A 281 5.90 -8.10 37.51
C ASP A 281 5.31 -6.80 38.06
N PRO A 282 4.68 -6.83 39.25
CA PRO A 282 4.07 -5.66 39.88
C PRO A 282 5.04 -4.54 40.23
N SER A 283 6.36 -4.77 40.17
CA SER A 283 7.37 -3.75 40.47
C SER A 283 7.60 -2.77 39.30
N GLN A 284 7.12 -3.09 38.10
CA GLN A 284 7.30 -2.24 36.92
C GLN A 284 6.32 -1.07 36.91
N SER A 285 6.83 0.12 36.56
CA SER A 285 6.05 1.36 36.48
C SER A 285 4.93 1.31 35.43
N ASP A 286 3.78 1.90 35.75
CA ASP A 286 2.64 2.09 34.84
C ASP A 286 3.02 2.88 33.58
N ALA A 287 4.07 3.70 33.65
CA ALA A 287 4.59 4.43 32.50
C ALA A 287 4.99 3.49 31.34
N VAL A 288 5.48 2.28 31.65
CA VAL A 288 5.81 1.25 30.65
C VAL A 288 4.55 0.75 29.95
N GLY A 289 3.44 0.62 30.67
CA GLY A 289 2.15 0.21 30.12
C GLY A 289 1.64 1.19 29.05
N TRP A 290 1.73 2.50 29.30
CA TRP A 290 1.33 3.52 28.33
C TRP A 290 2.18 3.52 27.06
N VAL A 291 3.50 3.34 27.20
CA VAL A 291 4.42 3.21 26.04
C VAL A 291 4.06 1.97 25.23
N LEU A 292 3.74 0.86 25.89
CA LEU A 292 3.38 -0.38 25.24
C LEU A 292 2.03 -0.28 24.52
N ALA A 293 1.05 0.40 25.11
CA ALA A 293 -0.22 0.72 24.45
C ALA A 293 -0.01 1.54 23.17
N GLY A 294 0.87 2.55 23.22
CA GLY A 294 1.26 3.33 22.04
C GLY A 294 1.95 2.47 20.97
N ALA A 295 2.82 1.55 21.36
CA ALA A 295 3.48 0.61 20.44
C ALA A 295 2.48 -0.34 19.76
N TRP A 296 1.51 -0.87 20.51
CA TRP A 296 0.40 -1.68 19.96
C TRP A 296 -0.42 -0.89 18.94
N LEU A 297 -0.82 0.34 19.27
CA LEU A 297 -1.56 1.22 18.36
C LEU A 297 -0.77 1.46 17.06
N LEU A 298 0.51 1.79 17.18
CA LEU A 298 1.38 2.04 16.02
C LEU A 298 1.52 0.80 15.13
N VAL A 299 1.72 -0.38 15.74
CA VAL A 299 1.85 -1.63 14.98
C VAL A 299 0.55 -1.99 14.26
N PHE A 300 -0.62 -1.83 14.91
CA PHE A 300 -1.89 -2.10 14.24
C PHE A 300 -2.20 -1.13 13.09
N ILE A 301 -1.96 0.17 13.29
CA ILE A 301 -2.13 1.16 12.21
C ILE A 301 -1.14 0.86 11.07
N GLY A 302 0.12 0.60 11.40
CA GLY A 302 1.16 0.25 10.42
C GLY A 302 0.81 -1.02 9.64
N GLN A 303 0.30 -2.05 10.32
CA GLN A 303 -0.18 -3.28 9.71
C GLN A 303 -1.36 -3.00 8.75
N ALA A 304 -2.36 -2.24 9.19
CA ALA A 304 -3.53 -1.93 8.37
C ALA A 304 -3.16 -1.15 7.10
N VAL A 305 -2.33 -0.11 7.24
CA VAL A 305 -1.86 0.71 6.11
C VAL A 305 -0.99 -0.11 5.15
N SER A 306 -0.05 -0.90 5.68
CA SER A 306 0.82 -1.76 4.85
C SER A 306 0.02 -2.82 4.11
N ASN A 307 -1.00 -3.39 4.76
CA ASN A 307 -1.92 -4.34 4.15
C ASN A 307 -2.71 -3.70 3.00
N GLY A 308 -3.25 -2.50 3.21
CA GLY A 308 -3.94 -1.73 2.18
C GLY A 308 -3.06 -1.49 0.95
N PHE A 309 -1.85 -0.97 1.15
CA PHE A 309 -0.90 -0.75 0.04
C PHE A 309 -0.46 -2.04 -0.64
N HIS A 310 -0.24 -3.11 0.13
CA HIS A 310 0.12 -4.42 -0.43
C HIS A 310 -0.96 -4.91 -1.40
N TYR A 311 -2.22 -4.97 -0.96
CA TYR A 311 -3.32 -5.41 -1.83
C TYR A 311 -3.55 -4.46 -2.99
N GLN A 312 -3.46 -3.14 -2.77
CA GLN A 312 -3.59 -2.17 -3.86
C GLN A 312 -2.54 -2.41 -4.95
N MET A 313 -1.26 -2.60 -4.59
CA MET A 313 -0.21 -2.86 -5.57
C MET A 313 -0.36 -4.23 -6.23
N ALA A 314 -0.73 -5.27 -5.48
CA ALA A 314 -0.98 -6.61 -6.00
C ALA A 314 -2.11 -6.59 -7.05
N TYR A 315 -3.24 -5.94 -6.76
CA TYR A 315 -4.35 -5.86 -7.71
C TYR A 315 -4.06 -4.93 -8.88
N ARG A 316 -3.27 -3.85 -8.71
CA ARG A 316 -2.79 -3.07 -9.87
C ARG A 316 -1.90 -3.90 -10.78
N PHE A 317 -1.06 -4.76 -10.22
CA PHE A 317 -0.25 -5.70 -10.98
C PHE A 317 -1.14 -6.71 -11.73
N VAL A 318 -2.13 -7.31 -11.07
CA VAL A 318 -3.12 -8.20 -11.72
C VAL A 318 -3.87 -7.49 -12.86
N THR A 319 -4.39 -6.28 -12.63
CA THR A 319 -5.05 -5.48 -13.66
C THR A 319 -4.11 -5.17 -14.83
N SER A 320 -2.83 -4.91 -14.56
CA SER A 320 -1.84 -4.67 -15.61
C SER A 320 -1.53 -5.91 -16.44
N ILE A 321 -1.53 -7.10 -15.83
CA ILE A 321 -1.41 -8.38 -16.55
C ILE A 321 -2.64 -8.60 -17.42
N ARG A 322 -3.86 -8.47 -16.87
CA ARG A 322 -5.11 -8.57 -17.63
C ARG A 322 -5.11 -7.62 -18.83
N GLY A 323 -4.86 -6.34 -18.59
CA GLY A 323 -4.84 -5.32 -19.64
C GLY A 323 -3.81 -5.61 -20.73
N SER A 324 -2.62 -6.12 -20.35
CA SER A 324 -1.57 -6.50 -21.30
C SER A 324 -1.97 -7.72 -22.14
N LEU A 325 -2.43 -8.80 -21.51
CA LEU A 325 -2.79 -10.04 -22.18
C LEU A 325 -4.01 -9.85 -23.10
N CYS A 326 -5.10 -9.26 -22.60
CA CYS A 326 -6.29 -9.02 -23.41
C CYS A 326 -5.97 -8.13 -24.62
N SER A 327 -5.15 -7.09 -24.45
CA SER A 327 -4.77 -6.21 -25.56
C SER A 327 -3.88 -6.92 -26.60
N LEU A 328 -2.95 -7.76 -26.15
CA LEU A 328 -2.10 -8.57 -27.05
C LEU A 328 -2.92 -9.59 -27.82
N ILE A 329 -3.82 -10.33 -27.15
CA ILE A 329 -4.72 -11.29 -27.79
C ILE A 329 -5.60 -10.55 -28.80
N TYR A 330 -6.16 -9.40 -28.42
CA TYR A 330 -7.05 -8.63 -29.31
C TYR A 330 -6.33 -8.15 -30.57
N THR A 331 -5.13 -7.59 -30.41
CA THR A 331 -4.29 -7.19 -31.55
C THR A 331 -3.97 -8.38 -32.43
N LYS A 332 -3.62 -9.52 -31.84
CA LYS A 332 -3.30 -10.74 -32.60
C LYS A 332 -4.49 -11.30 -33.34
N THR A 333 -5.69 -11.24 -32.75
CA THR A 333 -6.95 -11.65 -33.40
C THR A 333 -7.25 -10.78 -34.62
N LEU A 334 -7.00 -9.47 -34.56
CA LEU A 334 -7.17 -8.57 -35.69
C LEU A 334 -6.17 -8.83 -36.84
N ASP A 335 -5.00 -9.39 -36.53
CA ASP A 335 -3.96 -9.72 -37.52
C ASP A 335 -4.15 -11.11 -38.16
N LEU A 336 -5.06 -11.96 -37.64
CA LEU A 336 -5.27 -13.33 -38.13
C LEU A 336 -6.40 -13.39 -39.17
N SER A 337 -6.24 -14.24 -40.18
CA SER A 337 -7.29 -14.49 -41.17
C SER A 337 -8.49 -15.23 -40.56
N THR A 338 -9.70 -14.89 -40.98
CA THR A 338 -10.96 -15.48 -40.48
C THR A 338 -11.05 -17.00 -40.65
N THR A 339 -10.35 -17.58 -41.63
CA THR A 339 -10.29 -19.04 -41.85
C THR A 339 -9.40 -19.79 -40.86
N ALA A 340 -8.53 -19.08 -40.14
CA ALA A 340 -7.57 -19.68 -39.20
C ALA A 340 -8.06 -19.66 -37.74
N LEU A 341 -9.22 -19.04 -37.48
CA LEU A 341 -9.68 -18.75 -36.13
C LEU A 341 -11.06 -19.35 -35.87
N ASP A 342 -11.11 -20.28 -34.92
CA ASP A 342 -12.37 -20.66 -34.31
C ASP A 342 -12.88 -19.50 -33.45
N GLU A 343 -14.15 -19.12 -33.61
CA GLU A 343 -14.78 -17.94 -33.01
C GLU A 343 -14.64 -17.93 -31.48
N PHE A 344 -14.65 -19.12 -30.87
CA PHE A 344 -14.59 -19.28 -29.42
C PHE A 344 -13.20 -19.12 -28.81
N VAL A 345 -12.13 -19.31 -29.58
CA VAL A 345 -10.76 -19.37 -29.03
C VAL A 345 -10.30 -18.02 -28.45
N PRO A 346 -10.39 -16.88 -29.17
CA PRO A 346 -10.00 -15.58 -28.60
C PRO A 346 -10.83 -15.19 -27.39
N VAL A 347 -12.13 -15.51 -27.41
CA VAL A 347 -13.06 -15.20 -26.32
C VAL A 347 -12.69 -15.99 -25.07
N SER A 348 -12.40 -17.29 -25.19
CA SER A 348 -11.90 -18.10 -24.07
C SER A 348 -10.58 -17.56 -23.53
N LEU A 349 -9.63 -17.25 -24.41
CA LEU A 349 -8.32 -16.74 -24.02
C LEU A 349 -8.40 -15.42 -23.24
N MET A 350 -9.25 -14.48 -23.67
CA MET A 350 -9.43 -13.19 -22.99
C MET A 350 -10.23 -13.28 -21.69
N SER A 351 -11.07 -14.31 -21.54
CA SER A 351 -11.93 -14.50 -20.37
C SER A 351 -11.35 -15.52 -19.40
N THR A 352 -11.61 -16.81 -19.62
CA THR A 352 -11.30 -17.93 -18.71
C THR A 352 -9.81 -18.11 -18.46
N ASP A 353 -8.99 -18.11 -19.51
CA ASP A 353 -7.55 -18.33 -19.38
C ASP A 353 -6.87 -17.12 -18.71
N THR A 354 -7.20 -15.91 -19.16
CA THR A 354 -6.66 -14.68 -18.55
C THR A 354 -7.11 -14.52 -17.10
N GLU A 355 -8.36 -14.85 -16.75
CA GLU A 355 -8.83 -14.86 -15.34
C GLU A 355 -8.01 -15.84 -14.49
N SER A 356 -7.75 -17.05 -14.98
CA SER A 356 -6.95 -18.04 -14.26
C SER A 356 -5.51 -17.56 -14.02
N ILE A 357 -4.91 -16.87 -15.01
CA ILE A 357 -3.61 -16.21 -14.87
C ILE A 357 -3.68 -15.07 -13.85
N CYS A 358 -4.74 -14.26 -13.86
CA CYS A 358 -4.95 -13.15 -12.92
C CYS A 358 -5.07 -13.64 -11.46
N GLN A 359 -5.81 -14.71 -11.23
CA GLN A 359 -5.93 -15.35 -9.91
C GLN A 359 -4.57 -15.83 -9.39
N SER A 360 -3.77 -16.44 -10.28
CA SER A 360 -2.41 -16.87 -9.95
C SER A 360 -1.48 -15.67 -9.71
N ALA A 361 -1.62 -14.60 -10.50
CA ALA A 361 -0.82 -13.40 -10.35
C ALA A 361 -1.09 -12.66 -9.03
N ALA A 362 -2.32 -12.74 -8.51
CA ALA A 362 -2.70 -12.15 -7.23
C ALA A 362 -1.90 -12.73 -6.04
N THR A 363 -1.44 -13.98 -6.14
CA THR A 363 -0.69 -14.65 -5.07
C THR A 363 0.83 -14.63 -5.29
N LEU A 364 1.33 -14.03 -6.38
CA LEU A 364 2.77 -14.03 -6.69
C LEU A 364 3.64 -13.37 -5.60
N HIS A 365 3.12 -12.37 -4.88
CA HIS A 365 3.85 -11.78 -3.76
C HIS A 365 4.00 -12.72 -2.56
N GLU A 366 3.07 -13.66 -2.39
CA GLU A 366 3.15 -14.67 -1.32
C GLU A 366 4.20 -15.73 -1.59
N LEU A 367 4.51 -16.01 -2.87
CA LEU A 367 5.46 -17.06 -3.26
C LEU A 367 6.87 -16.81 -2.71
N TRP A 368 7.35 -15.55 -2.76
CA TRP A 368 8.66 -15.19 -2.23
C TRP A 368 8.60 -14.75 -0.76
N ALA A 369 7.47 -14.21 -0.29
CA ALA A 369 7.34 -13.77 1.08
C ALA A 369 7.21 -14.96 2.05
N SER A 370 6.43 -15.99 1.69
CA SER A 370 6.14 -17.11 2.59
C SER A 370 7.39 -17.84 3.09
N PRO A 371 8.42 -18.14 2.26
CA PRO A 371 9.66 -18.75 2.76
C PRO A 371 10.43 -17.86 3.74
N ILE A 372 10.48 -16.55 3.48
CA ILE A 372 11.15 -15.57 4.35
C ILE A 372 10.40 -15.50 5.69
N GLU A 373 9.07 -15.38 5.64
CA GLU A 373 8.20 -15.37 6.81
C GLU A 373 8.33 -16.67 7.63
N SER A 374 8.37 -17.82 6.97
CA SER A 374 8.58 -19.12 7.63
C SER A 374 9.94 -19.16 8.34
N ALA A 375 11.02 -18.70 7.70
CA ALA A 375 12.34 -18.66 8.31
C ALA A 375 12.36 -17.75 9.56
N VAL A 376 11.77 -16.56 9.47
CA VAL A 376 11.65 -15.62 10.59
C VAL A 376 10.80 -16.22 11.72
N ALA A 377 9.69 -16.87 11.40
CA ALA A 377 8.82 -17.52 12.38
C ALA A 377 9.57 -18.64 13.14
N ILE A 378 10.28 -19.51 12.42
CA ILE A 378 11.08 -20.60 13.02
C ILE A 378 12.17 -20.02 13.92
N PHE A 379 12.86 -18.97 13.47
CA PHE A 379 13.88 -18.29 14.27
C PHE A 379 13.32 -17.70 15.57
N LEU A 380 12.18 -16.99 15.49
CA LEU A 380 11.54 -16.41 16.67
C LEU A 380 11.02 -17.49 17.64
N LEU A 381 10.46 -18.59 17.12
CA LEU A 381 10.04 -19.73 17.93
C LEU A 381 11.22 -20.41 18.62
N TYR A 382 12.33 -20.62 17.90
CA TYR A 382 13.56 -21.17 18.47
C TYR A 382 14.10 -20.28 19.59
N ARG A 383 14.05 -18.95 19.44
CA ARG A 383 14.45 -18.02 20.50
C ARG A 383 13.58 -18.13 21.75
N GLN A 384 12.29 -18.41 21.60
CA GLN A 384 11.34 -18.47 22.73
C GLN A 384 11.32 -19.85 23.43
N LEU A 385 11.46 -20.94 22.68
CA LEU A 385 11.23 -22.32 23.14
C LEU A 385 12.45 -23.25 22.99
N GLY A 386 13.57 -22.75 22.44
CA GLY A 386 14.76 -23.56 22.16
C GLY A 386 14.46 -24.69 21.18
N LEU A 387 15.02 -25.88 21.44
CA LEU A 387 14.85 -27.06 20.59
C LEU A 387 13.41 -27.58 20.53
N ALA A 388 12.56 -27.26 21.51
CA ALA A 388 11.15 -27.64 21.49
C ALA A 388 10.39 -27.02 20.31
N ALA A 389 10.90 -25.94 19.71
CA ALA A 389 10.35 -25.32 18.51
C ALA A 389 10.37 -26.27 17.28
N LEU A 390 11.18 -27.32 17.27
CA LEU A 390 11.25 -28.27 16.15
C LEU A 390 9.98 -29.13 16.02
N ALA A 391 9.26 -29.38 17.12
CA ALA A 391 8.03 -30.19 17.09
C ALA A 391 6.93 -29.57 16.20
N PRO A 392 6.48 -28.31 16.38
CA PRO A 392 5.50 -27.70 15.50
C PRO A 392 6.01 -27.52 14.06
N VAL A 393 7.31 -27.33 13.86
CA VAL A 393 7.91 -27.28 12.51
C VAL A 393 7.79 -28.62 11.80
N GLY A 394 8.05 -29.73 12.49
CA GLY A 394 7.85 -31.08 11.95
C GLY A 394 6.39 -31.33 11.55
N VAL A 395 5.44 -30.95 12.41
CA VAL A 395 4.00 -31.04 12.11
C VAL A 395 3.63 -30.19 10.89
N ALA A 396 4.16 -28.97 10.78
CA ALA A 396 3.90 -28.10 9.63
C ALA A 396 4.44 -28.68 8.30
N ILE A 397 5.64 -29.30 8.33
CA ILE A 397 6.21 -29.98 7.16
C ILE A 397 5.34 -31.18 6.76
N LEU A 398 4.95 -32.03 7.72
CA LEU A 398 4.07 -33.16 7.46
C LEU A 398 2.72 -32.71 6.89
N ALA A 399 2.11 -31.67 7.46
CA ALA A 399 0.86 -31.11 6.94
C ALA A 399 1.03 -30.56 5.51
N THR A 400 2.12 -29.85 5.24
CA THR A 400 2.41 -29.28 3.91
C THR A 400 2.62 -30.37 2.86
N THR A 401 3.42 -31.39 3.18
CA THR A 401 3.63 -32.55 2.29
C THR A 401 2.33 -33.32 2.04
N GLY A 402 1.50 -33.51 3.07
CA GLY A 402 0.18 -34.12 2.94
C GLY A 402 -0.76 -33.31 2.03
N MET A 403 -0.75 -31.97 2.14
CA MET A 403 -1.53 -31.10 1.25
C MET A 403 -1.04 -31.16 -0.20
N LEU A 404 0.28 -31.17 -0.44
CA LEU A 404 0.85 -31.32 -1.79
C LEU A 404 0.49 -32.68 -2.39
N TRP A 405 0.54 -33.74 -1.58
CA TRP A 405 0.11 -35.07 -2.00
C TRP A 405 -1.39 -35.11 -2.32
N LEU A 406 -2.26 -34.48 -1.52
CA LEU A 406 -3.69 -34.43 -1.81
C LEU A 406 -3.99 -33.60 -3.07
N ALA A 407 -3.24 -32.52 -3.30
CA ALA A 407 -3.42 -31.63 -4.45
C ALA A 407 -3.31 -32.36 -5.79
N GLN A 408 -2.49 -33.41 -5.90
CA GLN A 408 -2.35 -34.21 -7.13
C GLN A 408 -3.68 -34.87 -7.57
N PHE A 409 -4.53 -35.22 -6.61
CA PHE A 409 -5.83 -35.85 -6.89
C PHE A 409 -6.93 -34.82 -7.20
N THR A 410 -6.79 -33.59 -6.66
CA THR A 410 -7.79 -32.53 -6.85
C THR A 410 -7.98 -32.16 -8.32
N GLY A 411 -6.93 -32.18 -9.14
CA GLY A 411 -7.03 -31.87 -10.57
C GLY A 411 -7.92 -32.85 -11.34
N MET A 412 -7.71 -34.15 -11.14
CA MET A 412 -8.52 -35.21 -11.73
C MET A 412 -9.97 -35.17 -11.25
N ALA A 413 -10.18 -34.94 -9.94
CA ALA A 413 -11.51 -34.79 -9.37
C ALA A 413 -12.24 -33.56 -9.93
N LYS A 414 -11.57 -32.40 -9.98
CA LYS A 414 -12.11 -31.16 -10.55
C LYS A 414 -12.46 -31.31 -12.03
N LYS A 415 -11.65 -32.05 -12.80
CA LYS A 415 -11.97 -32.39 -14.20
C LYS A 415 -13.25 -33.21 -14.32
N ARG A 416 -13.40 -34.29 -13.54
CA ARG A 416 -14.62 -35.12 -13.52
C ARG A 416 -15.86 -34.32 -13.12
N TRP A 417 -15.72 -33.49 -12.09
CA TRP A 417 -16.76 -32.57 -11.63
C TRP A 417 -17.21 -31.58 -12.71
N MET A 418 -16.25 -30.94 -13.40
CA MET A 418 -16.54 -30.02 -14.50
C MET A 418 -17.24 -30.73 -15.68
N MET A 419 -16.81 -31.94 -16.05
CA MET A 419 -17.48 -32.72 -17.10
C MET A 419 -18.94 -33.02 -16.74
N GLY A 420 -19.22 -33.43 -15.49
CA GLY A 420 -20.58 -33.67 -15.03
C GLY A 420 -21.45 -32.40 -15.03
N ILE A 421 -20.88 -31.25 -14.67
CA ILE A 421 -21.57 -29.96 -14.77
C ILE A 421 -21.89 -29.61 -16.22
N GLN A 422 -20.95 -29.79 -17.14
CA GLN A 422 -21.18 -29.51 -18.55
C GLN A 422 -22.32 -30.37 -19.11
N THR A 423 -22.29 -31.68 -18.88
CA THR A 423 -23.39 -32.57 -19.29
C THR A 423 -24.73 -32.15 -18.72
N ARG A 424 -24.78 -31.74 -17.44
CA ARG A 424 -26.01 -31.25 -16.82
C ARG A 424 -26.52 -29.98 -17.49
N VAL A 425 -25.64 -29.02 -17.78
CA VAL A 425 -25.98 -27.77 -18.46
C VAL A 425 -26.51 -28.06 -19.86
N ASP A 426 -25.84 -28.91 -20.62
CA ASP A 426 -26.23 -29.27 -21.99
C ASP A 426 -27.63 -29.91 -22.03
N VAL A 427 -27.90 -30.88 -21.14
CA VAL A 427 -29.22 -31.52 -21.02
C VAL A 427 -30.29 -30.50 -20.63
N THR A 428 -29.99 -29.61 -19.68
CA THR A 428 -30.95 -28.60 -19.23
C THR A 428 -31.30 -27.61 -20.35
N VAL A 429 -30.29 -27.15 -21.10
CA VAL A 429 -30.48 -26.27 -22.27
C VAL A 429 -31.29 -26.98 -23.35
N TYR A 430 -31.00 -28.25 -23.63
CA TYR A 430 -31.74 -29.05 -24.59
C TYR A 430 -33.23 -29.20 -24.22
N VAL A 431 -33.53 -29.50 -22.94
CA VAL A 431 -34.90 -29.63 -22.45
C VAL A 431 -35.65 -28.29 -22.55
N LEU A 432 -35.02 -27.19 -22.15
CA LEU A 432 -35.61 -25.85 -22.26
C LEU A 432 -35.90 -25.46 -23.72
N ALA A 433 -34.96 -25.74 -24.63
CA ALA A 433 -35.16 -25.50 -26.06
C ALA A 433 -36.31 -26.34 -26.63
N SER A 434 -36.38 -27.61 -26.24
CA SER A 434 -37.44 -28.54 -26.68
C SER A 434 -38.82 -28.12 -26.15
N MET A 435 -38.91 -27.65 -24.90
CA MET A 435 -40.15 -27.11 -24.34
C MET A 435 -40.62 -25.86 -25.09
N LYS A 436 -39.69 -24.95 -25.41
CA LYS A 436 -40.00 -23.74 -26.19
C LYS A 436 -40.58 -24.10 -27.56
N VAL A 437 -39.96 -25.06 -28.25
CA VAL A 437 -40.44 -25.55 -29.54
C VAL A 437 -41.82 -26.18 -29.41
N ARG A 438 -42.06 -27.03 -28.39
CA ARG A 438 -43.38 -27.65 -28.17
C ARG A 438 -44.49 -26.62 -27.93
N ILE A 439 -44.26 -25.63 -27.06
CA ILE A 439 -45.24 -24.56 -26.79
C ILE A 439 -45.52 -23.76 -28.06
N GLN A 440 -44.49 -23.54 -28.89
CA GLN A 440 -44.64 -22.80 -30.15
C GLN A 440 -45.47 -23.59 -31.16
N TRP A 441 -45.28 -24.91 -31.25
CA TRP A 441 -46.12 -25.81 -32.04
C TRP A 441 -47.55 -25.90 -31.52
N GLU A 442 -47.77 -26.03 -30.21
CA GLU A 442 -49.10 -26.03 -29.59
C GLU A 442 -49.85 -24.72 -29.89
N ARG A 443 -49.18 -23.56 -29.79
CA ARG A 443 -49.79 -22.26 -30.14
C ARG A 443 -50.12 -22.09 -31.62
N LEU A 444 -49.36 -22.69 -32.53
CA LEU A 444 -49.54 -22.54 -33.97
C LEU A 444 -50.54 -23.56 -34.56
N ILE A 445 -50.47 -24.81 -34.13
CA ILE A 445 -51.24 -25.90 -34.77
C ILE A 445 -52.61 -26.10 -34.12
N ILE A 446 -52.75 -25.97 -32.79
CA ILE A 446 -54.04 -26.22 -32.11
C ILE A 446 -55.16 -25.31 -32.65
N PRO A 447 -54.96 -23.99 -32.86
CA PRO A 447 -56.00 -23.14 -33.44
C PRO A 447 -56.35 -23.53 -34.88
N ILE A 448 -55.37 -23.96 -35.69
CA ILE A 448 -55.57 -24.37 -37.08
C ILE A 448 -56.34 -25.69 -37.17
N LEU A 449 -56.13 -26.59 -36.20
CA LEU A 449 -56.87 -27.85 -36.11
C LEU A 449 -58.30 -27.63 -35.59
N ASP A 450 -58.51 -26.75 -34.61
CA ASP A 450 -59.85 -26.38 -34.13
C ASP A 450 -60.68 -25.73 -35.25
N ASP A 451 -60.10 -24.83 -36.05
CA ASP A 451 -60.79 -24.22 -37.21
C ASP A 451 -61.17 -25.24 -38.29
N ARG A 452 -60.40 -26.33 -38.44
CA ARG A 452 -60.68 -27.39 -39.43
C ARG A 452 -61.64 -28.47 -38.93
N LEU A 453 -61.86 -28.61 -37.63
CA LEU A 453 -62.78 -29.58 -37.03
C LEU A 453 -64.19 -29.00 -36.82
N GLN A 454 -64.40 -27.71 -37.09
CA GLN A 454 -65.72 -27.04 -37.06
C GLN A 454 -66.48 -27.07 -38.41
N TYR A 455 -65.97 -27.78 -39.41
CA TYR A 455 -66.64 -28.13 -40.67
C TYR A 455 -66.71 -29.64 -40.81
#